data_AF-A0A7S3C095-F1
#
_entry.id   AF-A0A7S3C095-F1
#
_cell.length_a   1.000
_cell.length_b   1.000
_cell.length_c   1.000
_cell.angle_alpha   90.00
_cell.angle_beta   90.00
_cell.angle_gamma   90.00
#
_symmetry.space_group_name_H-M   'P 1'
#
loop_
_entity.id
_entity.type
_entity.pdbx_description
1 polymer ?
#
loop_
_entity_poly.entity_id
_entity_poly.type
_entity_poly.pdbx_seq_one_letter_code
_entity_poly.pdbx_strand_id
1 'polypeptide(L)'
;KSLCRAQCASRVSAAPTMLSLACRALSRRSRPLSRAAASAAGGFSYPAPRALDAIVKTEMLHDYDAPKVAALWEEYHNMRSITSTSMAARLYAHYVERAQKSPMFVLPLRVGKGEGGAE
;
A
#
# COMPACT_ATOMS: atom_id res chain seq x y z
N LYS A 1 -20.56 -22.21 28.13
CA LYS A 1 -19.20 -22.72 28.38
C LYS A 1 -18.23 -21.64 27.94
N SER A 2 -17.92 -20.72 28.85
CA SER A 2 -17.05 -19.55 28.60
C SER A 2 -15.78 -19.67 29.43
N LEU A 3 -14.81 -18.84 29.04
CA LEU A 3 -13.59 -18.43 29.75
C LEU A 3 -12.34 -19.27 29.48
N CYS A 4 -11.34 -18.62 28.88
CA CYS A 4 -9.98 -18.61 29.41
C CYS A 4 -9.34 -17.25 29.08
N ARG A 5 -9.52 -16.30 30.01
CA ARG A 5 -8.67 -15.11 30.18
C ARG A 5 -7.51 -15.58 31.05
N ALA A 6 -6.27 -15.52 30.56
CA ALA A 6 -5.08 -15.72 31.38
C ALA A 6 -4.42 -14.36 31.62
N GLN A 7 -4.77 -13.78 32.76
CA GLN A 7 -4.05 -12.67 33.38
C GLN A 7 -3.16 -13.31 34.45
N CYS A 8 -1.86 -13.04 34.43
CA CYS A 8 -0.97 -13.34 35.55
C CYS A 8 -0.08 -12.14 35.80
N ALA A 9 -0.42 -11.42 36.86
CA ALA A 9 0.41 -10.43 37.51
C ALA A 9 1.07 -11.07 38.75
N SER A 10 2.17 -10.45 39.16
CA SER A 10 2.88 -10.59 40.44
C SER A 10 3.99 -11.65 40.47
N ARG A 11 5.22 -11.17 40.62
CA ARG A 11 5.90 -11.12 41.94
C ARG A 11 7.20 -10.33 41.81
N VAL A 12 7.27 -9.24 42.59
CA VAL A 12 8.53 -8.55 42.92
C VAL A 12 9.15 -9.30 44.10
N SER A 13 10.41 -9.69 44.01
CA SER A 13 11.20 -10.07 45.19
C SER A 13 12.71 -9.86 44.96
N ALA A 14 13.22 -8.90 45.73
CA ALA A 14 14.58 -8.64 46.21
C ALA A 14 15.80 -9.38 45.64
N ALA A 15 16.77 -8.59 45.14
CA ALA A 15 18.22 -8.83 45.20
C ALA A 15 18.71 -8.74 46.68
N PRO A 16 19.94 -9.11 47.10
CA PRO A 16 21.20 -9.16 46.32
C PRO A 16 22.20 -10.29 46.69
N THR A 17 23.09 -10.66 45.77
CA THR A 17 24.53 -10.83 46.07
C THR A 17 25.32 -10.94 44.77
N MET A 18 26.43 -10.22 44.75
CA MET A 18 27.40 -10.16 43.67
C MET A 18 28.07 -11.50 43.45
N LEU A 19 28.05 -12.01 42.22
CA LEU A 19 29.21 -12.69 41.66
C LEU A 19 29.23 -12.42 40.15
N SER A 20 30.24 -11.65 39.75
CA SER A 20 30.57 -11.30 38.38
C SER A 20 30.92 -12.57 37.59
N LEU A 21 30.25 -12.80 36.46
CA LEU A 21 30.82 -13.57 35.36
C LEU A 21 30.53 -12.87 34.03
N ALA A 22 31.55 -12.16 33.59
CA ALA A 22 31.98 -11.87 32.22
C ALA A 22 30.96 -11.90 31.07
N CYS A 23 30.89 -10.75 30.41
CA CYS A 23 30.32 -10.46 29.10
C CYS A 23 30.62 -11.51 28.01
N ARG A 24 29.56 -11.94 27.31
CA ARG A 24 29.60 -12.10 25.84
C ARG A 24 28.43 -11.34 25.25
N ALA A 25 28.62 -10.03 25.06
CA ALA A 25 27.80 -9.29 24.13
C ALA A 25 27.99 -9.92 22.74
N LEU A 26 26.99 -10.67 22.26
CA LEU A 26 26.84 -10.88 20.83
C LEU A 26 26.52 -9.51 20.24
N SER A 27 27.57 -8.81 19.84
CA SER A 27 27.47 -7.71 18.90
C SER A 27 26.93 -8.31 17.61
N ARG A 28 25.60 -8.39 17.49
CA ARG A 28 24.94 -8.53 16.19
C ARG A 28 25.26 -7.23 15.47
N ARG A 29 26.35 -7.25 14.73
CA ARG A 29 26.68 -6.24 13.73
C ARG A 29 25.54 -6.29 12.72
N SER A 30 24.51 -5.50 12.96
CA SER A 30 23.48 -5.18 11.99
C SER A 30 24.22 -4.54 10.82
N ARG A 31 24.48 -5.36 9.80
CA ARG A 31 24.91 -4.84 8.50
C ARG A 31 23.79 -3.89 8.08
N PRO A 32 24.08 -2.62 7.73
CA PRO A 32 23.07 -1.83 7.07
C PRO A 32 22.64 -2.63 5.84
N LEU A 33 21.32 -2.82 5.68
CA LEU A 33 20.73 -3.21 4.41
C LEU A 33 21.11 -2.13 3.42
N SER A 34 22.31 -2.26 2.83
CA SER A 34 22.70 -1.54 1.64
C SER A 34 21.64 -1.91 0.61
N ARG A 35 20.74 -0.96 0.34
CA ARG A 35 19.77 -1.04 -0.74
C ARG A 35 20.58 -1.15 -2.02
N ALA A 36 20.90 -2.38 -2.43
CA ALA A 36 21.43 -2.64 -3.74
C ALA A 36 20.43 -2.03 -4.71
N ALA A 37 20.84 -0.97 -5.39
CA ALA A 37 20.13 -0.50 -6.56
C ALA A 37 20.09 -1.68 -7.51
N ALA A 38 18.91 -2.27 -7.69
CA ALA A 38 18.69 -3.26 -8.72
C ALA A 38 19.01 -2.55 -10.04
N SER A 39 20.19 -2.84 -10.57
CA SER A 39 20.62 -2.41 -11.90
C SER A 39 19.54 -2.83 -12.88
N ALA A 40 19.01 -1.85 -13.60
CA ALA A 40 17.86 -1.98 -14.49
C ALA A 40 18.12 -3.03 -15.58
N ALA A 41 17.64 -4.26 -15.35
CA ALA A 41 17.46 -5.25 -16.40
C ALA A 41 16.15 -4.92 -17.13
N GLY A 42 16.21 -4.11 -18.20
CA GLY A 42 15.13 -3.92 -19.19
C GLY A 42 13.72 -3.79 -18.62
N GLY A 43 13.59 -3.20 -17.44
CA GLY A 43 12.43 -3.39 -16.57
C GLY A 43 11.31 -2.46 -16.95
N PHE A 44 10.12 -3.02 -17.08
CA PHE A 44 8.86 -2.27 -17.10
C PHE A 44 8.89 -1.20 -16.00
N SER A 45 8.98 0.07 -16.40
CA SER A 45 8.86 1.20 -15.49
C SER A 45 7.41 1.64 -15.49
N TYR A 46 6.83 1.80 -14.30
CA TYR A 46 5.56 2.49 -14.20
C TYR A 46 5.75 3.94 -14.67
N PRO A 47 4.77 4.49 -15.42
CA PRO A 47 4.81 5.91 -15.74
C PRO A 47 4.85 6.72 -14.44
N ALA A 48 5.58 7.83 -14.46
CA ALA A 48 5.62 8.73 -13.33
C ALA A 48 4.19 9.18 -12.96
N PRO A 49 3.87 9.30 -11.65
CA PRO A 49 2.55 9.75 -11.22
C PRO A 49 2.29 11.14 -11.79
N ARG A 50 1.10 11.32 -12.38
CA ARG A 50 0.64 12.61 -12.91
C ARG A 50 -0.43 13.19 -12.00
N ALA A 51 -0.39 14.51 -11.81
CA ALA A 51 -1.46 15.24 -11.14
C ALA A 51 -2.71 15.28 -12.04
N LEU A 52 -3.88 15.50 -11.43
CA LEU A 52 -5.15 15.57 -12.16
C LEU A 52 -5.19 16.72 -13.18
N ASP A 53 -4.57 17.85 -12.84
CA ASP A 53 -4.47 19.05 -13.70
C ASP A 53 -3.74 18.77 -15.03
N ALA A 54 -2.89 17.73 -15.06
CA ALA A 54 -2.19 17.31 -16.27
C ALA A 54 -3.07 16.46 -17.21
N ILE A 55 -4.24 16.01 -16.75
CA ILE A 55 -5.18 15.16 -17.49
C ILE A 55 -6.41 15.96 -17.90
N VAL A 56 -6.96 16.75 -16.97
CA VAL A 56 -8.18 17.55 -17.15
C VAL A 56 -7.97 18.95 -16.57
N LYS A 57 -8.56 19.96 -17.22
CA LYS A 57 -8.56 21.34 -16.73
C LYS A 57 -9.50 21.47 -15.52
N THR A 58 -8.95 21.40 -14.31
CA THR A 58 -9.70 21.47 -13.05
C THR A 58 -10.43 22.80 -12.86
N GLU A 59 -9.88 23.90 -13.41
CA GLU A 59 -10.52 25.21 -13.43
C GLU A 59 -11.94 25.17 -14.03
N MET A 60 -12.15 24.35 -15.06
CA MET A 60 -13.45 24.21 -15.73
C MET A 60 -14.44 23.32 -14.96
N LEU A 61 -13.95 22.56 -13.97
CA LEU A 61 -14.77 21.62 -13.21
C LEU A 61 -15.38 22.25 -11.94
N HIS A 62 -14.90 23.41 -11.51
CA HIS A 62 -15.38 24.08 -10.30
C HIS A 62 -16.87 24.46 -10.36
N ASP A 63 -17.39 24.70 -11.55
CA ASP A 63 -18.79 25.10 -11.77
C ASP A 63 -19.75 23.90 -11.85
N TYR A 64 -19.24 22.66 -11.76
CA TYR A 64 -20.05 21.46 -11.91
C TYR A 64 -20.16 20.65 -10.61
N ASP A 65 -21.34 20.08 -10.40
CA ASP A 65 -21.57 19.17 -9.28
C ASP A 65 -20.80 17.84 -9.46
N ALA A 66 -20.48 17.19 -8.35
CA ALA A 66 -19.80 15.89 -8.31
C ALA A 66 -20.35 14.82 -9.29
N PRO A 67 -21.67 14.56 -9.42
CA PRO A 67 -22.19 13.58 -10.37
C PRO A 67 -21.91 13.98 -11.83
N LYS A 68 -21.95 15.28 -12.14
CA LYS A 68 -21.65 15.78 -13.49
C LYS A 68 -20.17 15.65 -13.83
N VAL A 69 -19.30 15.94 -12.87
CA VAL A 69 -17.84 15.73 -13.02
C VAL A 69 -17.52 14.25 -13.25
N ALA A 70 -18.17 13.34 -12.52
CA ALA A 70 -18.01 11.91 -12.72
C ALA A 70 -18.45 11.47 -14.14
N ALA A 71 -19.59 11.96 -14.63
CA ALA A 71 -20.06 11.67 -15.98
C ALA A 71 -19.08 12.16 -17.05
N LEU A 72 -18.56 13.39 -16.92
CA LEU A 72 -17.55 13.94 -17.83
C LEU A 72 -16.24 13.12 -17.81
N TRP A 73 -15.84 12.65 -16.63
CA TRP A 73 -14.66 11.81 -16.46
C TRP A 73 -14.81 10.45 -17.16
N GLU A 74 -15.99 9.83 -17.07
CA GLU A 74 -16.31 8.57 -17.74
C GLU A 74 -16.37 8.76 -19.27
N GLU A 75 -17.05 9.80 -19.74
CA GLU A 75 -17.16 10.14 -21.16
C GLU A 75 -15.77 10.36 -21.80
N TYR A 76 -14.90 11.12 -21.13
CA TYR A 76 -13.53 11.38 -21.59
C TYR A 76 -12.70 10.10 -21.75
N HIS A 77 -12.91 9.08 -20.90
CA HIS A 77 -12.15 7.82 -20.94
C HIS A 77 -12.81 6.73 -21.79
N ASN A 78 -14.07 6.86 -22.17
CA ASN A 78 -14.79 5.86 -22.98
C ASN A 78 -14.11 5.58 -24.33
N MET A 79 -13.51 6.60 -24.95
CA MET A 79 -12.81 6.45 -26.24
C MET A 79 -11.38 5.89 -26.11
N ARG A 80 -10.91 5.57 -24.91
CA ARG A 80 -9.53 5.14 -24.64
C ARG A 80 -9.51 3.72 -24.11
N SER A 81 -8.46 2.97 -24.44
CA SER A 81 -8.19 1.63 -23.87
C SER A 81 -7.67 1.70 -22.43
N ILE A 82 -8.31 2.51 -21.58
CA ILE A 82 -7.90 2.78 -20.20
C ILE A 82 -9.09 2.50 -19.28
N THR A 83 -8.86 1.70 -18.23
CA THR A 83 -9.85 1.50 -17.17
C THR A 83 -9.89 2.72 -16.27
N SER A 84 -11.06 3.35 -16.18
CA SER A 84 -11.28 4.55 -15.38
C SER A 84 -12.54 4.41 -14.55
N THR A 85 -12.55 4.96 -13.34
CA THR A 85 -13.71 4.95 -12.45
C THR A 85 -13.68 6.15 -11.51
N SER A 86 -14.84 6.57 -11.03
CA SER A 86 -14.99 7.62 -10.02
C SER A 86 -15.48 7.04 -8.70
N MET A 87 -15.15 7.67 -7.58
CA MET A 87 -15.61 7.22 -6.26
C MET A 87 -15.85 8.40 -5.31
N ALA A 88 -16.73 8.18 -4.33
CA ALA A 88 -16.99 9.17 -3.29
C ALA A 88 -15.75 9.38 -2.39
N ALA A 89 -15.46 10.64 -2.06
CA ALA A 89 -14.30 11.02 -1.24
C ALA A 89 -14.22 10.28 0.10
N ARG A 90 -15.37 10.05 0.77
CA ARG A 90 -15.44 9.30 2.03
C ARG A 90 -14.92 7.86 1.90
N LEU A 91 -15.21 7.21 0.78
CA LEU A 91 -14.81 5.83 0.51
C LEU A 91 -13.31 5.78 0.22
N TYR A 92 -12.81 6.74 -0.58
CA TYR A 92 -11.39 6.89 -0.85
C TYR A 92 -10.56 7.09 0.41
N ALA A 93 -11.03 7.90 1.37
CA ALA A 93 -10.34 8.13 2.64
C ALA A 93 -10.09 6.82 3.41
N HIS A 94 -11.05 5.90 3.43
CA HIS A 94 -10.87 4.58 4.03
C HIS A 94 -9.85 3.71 3.29
N TYR A 95 -9.77 3.80 1.96
CA TYR A 95 -8.73 3.10 1.20
C TYR A 95 -7.34 3.64 1.52
N VAL A 96 -7.17 4.96 1.59
CA VAL A 96 -5.90 5.59 1.92
C VAL A 96 -5.43 5.17 3.32
N GLU A 97 -6.32 5.20 4.30
CA GLU A 97 -6.01 4.79 5.67
C GLU A 97 -5.54 3.32 5.74
N ARG A 98 -6.24 2.42 5.03
CA ARG A 98 -5.88 0.99 4.99
C ARG A 98 -4.59 0.75 4.22
N ALA A 99 -4.38 1.45 3.11
CA ALA A 99 -3.17 1.35 2.30
C ALA A 99 -1.93 1.81 3.08
N GLN A 100 -2.06 2.83 3.94
CA GLN A 100 -0.98 3.26 4.83
C GLN A 100 -0.63 2.19 5.89
N LYS A 101 -1.63 1.50 6.44
CA LYS A 101 -1.44 0.43 7.43
C LYS A 101 -0.90 -0.86 6.82
N SER A 102 -1.28 -1.16 5.57
CA SER A 102 -0.93 -2.38 4.86
C SER A 102 -0.49 -2.06 3.42
N PRO A 103 0.78 -1.64 3.23
CA PRO A 103 1.26 -1.15 1.92
C PRO A 103 1.51 -2.26 0.90
N MET A 104 1.52 -3.53 1.31
CA MET A 104 1.71 -4.67 0.42
C MET A 104 0.52 -5.63 0.49
N PHE A 105 0.12 -6.13 -0.68
CA PHE A 105 -0.94 -7.13 -0.82
C PHE A 105 -0.54 -8.18 -1.86
N VAL A 106 -1.11 -9.38 -1.75
CA VAL A 106 -0.93 -10.46 -2.72
C VAL A 106 -2.28 -10.74 -3.35
N LEU A 107 -2.36 -10.65 -4.68
CA LEU A 107 -3.54 -10.99 -5.46
C LEU A 107 -3.19 -12.13 -6.42
N PRO A 108 -3.75 -13.35 -6.23
CA PRO A 108 -3.55 -14.42 -7.18
C PRO A 108 -4.23 -14.06 -8.51
N LEU A 109 -3.44 -14.02 -9.58
CA LEU A 109 -3.95 -13.84 -10.93
C LEU A 109 -4.25 -15.20 -11.55
N ARG A 110 -5.44 -15.35 -12.11
CA ARG A 110 -5.75 -16.50 -12.95
C ARG A 110 -5.19 -16.21 -14.34
N VAL A 111 -4.29 -17.05 -14.82
CA VAL A 111 -3.81 -16.99 -16.20
C VAL A 111 -4.84 -17.73 -17.06
N GLY A 112 -5.58 -17.00 -17.89
CA GLY A 112 -6.39 -17.61 -18.93
C GLY A 112 -5.51 -18.25 -19.99
N LYS A 113 -5.96 -19.34 -20.61
CA LYS A 113 -5.34 -19.83 -21.84
C LYS A 113 -5.54 -18.74 -22.88
N GLY A 114 -4.45 -18.12 -23.37
CA GLY A 114 -4.53 -17.02 -24.32
C GLY A 114 -5.19 -17.49 -25.61
N GLU A 115 -6.46 -17.18 -25.80
CA GLU A 115 -7.09 -17.25 -27.12
C GLU A 115 -6.70 -15.96 -27.84
N GLY A 116 -5.76 -16.11 -28.77
CA GLY A 116 -5.30 -15.01 -29.61
C GLY A 116 -6.45 -14.49 -30.46
N GLY A 117 -6.76 -13.20 -30.30
CA GLY A 117 -7.52 -12.44 -31.28
C GLY A 117 -6.65 -12.20 -32.51
N ALA A 118 -6.69 -13.13 -33.45
CA ALA A 118 -6.45 -12.87 -34.85
C ALA A 118 -7.81 -13.00 -35.56
N GLU A 119 -8.52 -11.88 -35.65
CA GLU A 119 -9.45 -11.59 -36.75
C GLU A 119 -9.59 -10.07 -36.88
#